data_AF-A0A953TVK7-F1
#
_entry.id   AF-A0A953TVK7-F1
#
_cell.length_a   1.000
_cell.length_b   1.000
_cell.length_c   1.000
_cell.angle_alpha   90.00
_cell.angle_beta   90.00
_cell.angle_gamma   90.00
#
_symmetry.space_group_name_H-M   'P 1'
#
loop_
_entity.id
_entity.type
_entity.pdbx_description
1 polymer ?
#
loop_
_entity_poly.entity_id
_entity_poly.type
_entity_poly.pdbx_seq_one_letter_code
_entity_poly.pdbx_strand_id
1 'polypeptide(L)'
;MKTKPFLNCRIAAALITLGCASTIAFPVWDMKKKDQQTHSELLRLLVVKSIQESTTGATIIFQTGQKGRLSRNHKDYQFHLTLAQRSVERAHPVGVRIDSAGEIGEMARADNDYVKFLAEENQDTVKVWFQGHDGIAHLERQHPRFDNIERDLYRSLKEKKRIWFVWRLPGLMLEDVMIVEDPTPNT
;
A
#
# COMPACT_ATOMS: atom_id res chain seq x y z
N MET A 1 -55.22 18.41 0.13
CA MET A 1 -56.06 17.92 -0.98
C MET A 1 -56.56 19.09 -1.81
N LYS A 2 -56.01 19.30 -3.00
CA LYS A 2 -56.72 19.74 -4.21
C LYS A 2 -55.75 19.70 -5.39
N THR A 3 -56.15 18.94 -6.38
CA THR A 3 -55.42 18.46 -7.55
C THR A 3 -55.80 19.23 -8.80
N LYS A 4 -54.80 19.60 -9.61
CA LYS A 4 -54.80 19.72 -11.10
C LYS A 4 -55.73 20.82 -11.70
N PRO A 5 -55.65 21.21 -13.01
CA PRO A 5 -55.03 20.47 -14.12
C PRO A 5 -54.43 21.24 -15.34
N PHE A 6 -53.97 20.42 -16.31
CA PHE A 6 -53.76 20.59 -17.78
C PHE A 6 -52.77 21.64 -18.33
N LEU A 7 -51.64 21.24 -18.94
CA LEU A 7 -51.42 20.65 -20.28
C LEU A 7 -51.77 21.61 -21.42
N ASN A 8 -50.75 22.13 -22.11
CA ASN A 8 -50.90 22.64 -23.47
C ASN A 8 -49.79 22.12 -24.37
N CYS A 9 -50.23 21.28 -25.30
CA CYS A 9 -49.50 20.72 -26.41
C CYS A 9 -49.54 21.74 -27.56
N ARG A 10 -48.40 22.11 -28.14
CA ARG A 10 -48.35 22.59 -29.53
C ARG A 10 -47.16 21.97 -30.24
N ILE A 11 -47.54 21.06 -31.14
CA ILE A 11 -46.75 20.46 -32.20
C ILE A 11 -46.43 21.57 -33.20
N ALA A 12 -45.15 21.71 -33.57
CA ALA A 12 -44.76 22.28 -34.85
C ALA A 12 -43.66 21.40 -35.42
N ALA A 13 -44.04 20.59 -36.40
CA ALA A 13 -43.13 19.87 -37.26
C ALA A 13 -42.74 20.77 -38.43
N ALA A 14 -41.44 20.89 -38.69
CA ALA A 14 -40.91 21.28 -39.99
C ALA A 14 -39.59 20.51 -40.22
N LEU A 15 -39.69 19.43 -40.99
CA LEU A 15 -38.56 18.86 -41.72
C LEU A 15 -38.42 19.66 -43.03
N ILE A 16 -37.20 19.99 -43.45
CA ILE A 16 -36.55 19.34 -44.60
C ILE A 16 -35.05 19.71 -44.62
N THR A 17 -34.31 18.64 -44.79
CA THR A 17 -32.87 18.41 -44.95
C THR A 17 -32.17 19.23 -46.03
N LEU A 18 -30.89 19.57 -45.79
CA LEU A 18 -29.82 19.42 -46.78
C LEU A 18 -28.43 19.49 -46.12
N GLY A 19 -27.64 18.43 -46.32
CA GLY A 19 -26.19 18.50 -46.52
C GLY A 19 -25.31 18.89 -45.34
N CYS A 20 -24.82 17.88 -44.60
CA CYS A 20 -23.39 17.63 -44.44
C CYS A 20 -23.21 16.42 -43.52
N ALA A 21 -22.66 15.34 -44.08
CA ALA A 21 -22.16 14.22 -43.30
C ALA A 21 -20.90 14.68 -42.56
N SER A 22 -21.06 15.02 -41.29
CA SER A 22 -19.96 15.10 -40.34
C SER A 22 -20.34 14.24 -39.15
N THR A 23 -19.80 13.03 -39.16
CA THR A 23 -19.75 12.10 -38.03
C THR A 23 -19.21 12.85 -36.81
N ILE A 24 -20.08 13.30 -35.91
CA ILE A 24 -19.64 13.77 -34.60
C ILE A 24 -19.35 12.50 -33.81
N ALA A 25 -18.12 12.01 -33.95
CA ALA A 25 -17.54 11.05 -33.04
C ALA A 25 -17.58 11.67 -31.65
N PHE A 26 -18.29 11.03 -30.72
CA PHE A 26 -18.13 11.28 -29.30
C PHE A 26 -16.63 11.12 -28.97
N PRO A 27 -15.93 12.12 -28.44
CA PRO A 27 -14.69 11.84 -27.75
C PRO A 27 -15.06 11.16 -26.43
N VAL A 28 -15.24 9.84 -26.46
CA VAL A 28 -14.95 8.99 -25.30
C VAL A 28 -13.43 8.99 -25.18
N TRP A 29 -12.89 10.10 -24.70
CA TRP A 29 -11.49 10.25 -24.37
C TRP A 29 -11.37 10.35 -22.86
N ASP A 30 -10.62 9.36 -22.35
CA ASP A 30 -9.90 9.35 -21.09
C ASP A 30 -10.67 9.12 -19.78
N MET A 31 -11.44 8.04 -19.74
CA MET A 31 -11.46 7.17 -18.55
C MET A 31 -10.38 6.09 -18.68
N LYS A 32 -9.09 6.49 -18.65
CA LYS A 32 -7.98 5.53 -18.55
C LYS A 32 -6.72 6.19 -17.98
N LYS A 33 -6.69 6.33 -16.65
CA LYS A 33 -5.52 6.20 -15.76
C LYS A 33 -5.87 6.74 -14.36
N LYS A 34 -6.70 6.01 -13.62
CA LYS A 34 -6.80 6.18 -12.16
C LYS A 34 -6.53 4.91 -11.35
N ASP A 35 -6.24 3.79 -12.03
CA ASP A 35 -5.91 2.49 -11.40
C ASP A 35 -4.43 2.10 -11.57
N GLN A 36 -3.55 3.07 -11.80
CA GLN A 36 -2.10 2.87 -11.79
C GLN A 36 -1.40 3.93 -10.94
N GLN A 37 -2.00 4.30 -9.82
CA GLN A 37 -1.23 4.92 -8.74
C GLN A 37 -0.38 3.84 -8.09
N THR A 38 0.74 3.57 -8.76
CA THR A 38 2.05 3.28 -8.16
C THR A 38 2.02 2.41 -6.90
N HIS A 39 1.84 1.10 -7.09
CA HIS A 39 2.36 0.08 -6.15
C HIS A 39 3.87 0.27 -5.85
N SER A 40 4.54 1.10 -6.66
CA SER A 40 5.96 1.47 -6.69
C SER A 40 6.43 2.45 -5.58
N GLU A 41 5.55 2.98 -4.72
CA GLU A 41 5.94 4.01 -3.73
C GLU A 41 5.68 3.64 -2.27
N LEU A 42 4.99 2.54 -1.99
CA LEU A 42 4.71 2.16 -0.59
C LEU A 42 5.86 1.31 -0.03
N LEU A 43 6.17 1.53 1.24
CA LEU A 43 7.09 0.68 1.97
C LEU A 43 6.33 -0.57 2.43
N ARG A 44 6.75 -1.75 1.97
CA ARG A 44 6.05 -3.03 2.19
C ARG A 44 6.88 -3.97 3.04
N LEU A 45 6.27 -4.65 4.00
CA LEU A 45 6.93 -5.70 4.77
C LEU A 45 7.07 -6.95 3.92
N LEU A 46 8.32 -7.35 3.67
CA LEU A 46 8.66 -8.56 2.94
C LEU A 46 9.75 -9.32 3.69
N VAL A 47 9.67 -10.65 3.69
CA VAL A 47 10.72 -11.51 4.23
C VAL A 47 11.67 -11.90 3.10
N VAL A 48 12.96 -11.67 3.27
CA VAL A 48 13.98 -12.05 2.29
C VAL A 48 14.22 -13.56 2.38
N LYS A 49 14.14 -14.24 1.24
CA LYS A 49 14.40 -15.67 1.10
C LYS A 49 15.86 -15.94 0.73
N SER A 50 16.42 -15.18 -0.20
CA SER A 50 17.81 -15.32 -0.62
C SER A 50 18.34 -14.05 -1.30
N ILE A 51 19.66 -13.97 -1.40
CA ILE A 51 20.38 -12.84 -1.99
C ILE A 51 21.38 -13.40 -3.00
N GLN A 52 21.45 -12.78 -4.17
CA GLN A 52 22.39 -13.11 -5.23
C GLN A 52 23.23 -11.87 -5.53
N GLU A 53 24.47 -11.85 -5.05
CA GLU A 53 25.40 -10.74 -5.28
C GLU A 53 26.09 -10.86 -6.64
N SER A 54 26.41 -9.69 -7.22
CA SER A 54 27.09 -9.54 -8.51
C SER A 54 28.04 -8.35 -8.46
N THR A 55 28.82 -8.16 -9.52
CA THR A 55 29.69 -6.99 -9.68
C THR A 55 28.91 -5.68 -9.73
N THR A 56 27.65 -5.70 -10.20
CA THR A 56 26.81 -4.51 -10.38
C THR A 56 25.88 -4.20 -9.20
N GLY A 57 25.76 -5.11 -8.23
CA GLY A 57 24.80 -4.98 -7.12
C GLY A 57 24.32 -6.33 -6.60
N ALA A 58 23.14 -6.37 -6.01
CA ALA A 58 22.52 -7.59 -5.51
C ALA A 58 21.10 -7.77 -6.05
N THR A 59 20.70 -9.01 -6.31
CA THR A 59 19.28 -9.37 -6.52
C THR A 59 18.76 -10.00 -5.24
N ILE A 60 17.71 -9.41 -4.67
CA ILE A 60 17.05 -9.86 -3.45
C ILE A 60 15.78 -10.60 -3.86
N ILE A 61 15.62 -11.83 -3.38
CA ILE A 61 14.47 -12.69 -3.67
C ILE A 61 13.66 -12.81 -2.38
N PHE A 62 12.38 -12.42 -2.41
CA PHE A 62 11.48 -12.45 -1.26
C PHE A 62 10.71 -13.77 -1.18
N GLN A 63 10.20 -14.11 0.01
CA GLN A 63 9.38 -15.32 0.21
C GLN A 63 8.14 -15.37 -0.69
N THR A 64 7.61 -14.21 -1.08
CA THR A 64 6.49 -14.07 -2.04
C THR A 64 6.87 -14.46 -3.48
N GLY A 65 8.15 -14.71 -3.76
CA GLY A 65 8.68 -14.92 -5.12
C GLY A 65 9.02 -13.62 -5.86
N GLN A 66 8.64 -12.45 -5.31
CA GLN A 66 9.04 -11.16 -5.85
C GLN A 66 10.56 -11.01 -5.81
N LYS A 67 11.11 -10.28 -6.78
CA LYS A 67 12.53 -9.95 -6.85
C LYS A 67 12.70 -8.43 -6.85
N GLY A 68 13.75 -7.96 -6.18
CA GLY A 68 14.18 -6.56 -6.21
C GLY A 68 15.68 -6.48 -6.48
N ARG A 69 16.09 -5.49 -7.26
CA ARG A 69 17.50 -5.22 -7.59
C ARG A 69 18.01 -4.09 -6.71
N LEU A 70 19.16 -4.30 -6.07
CA LEU A 70 19.84 -3.31 -5.26
C LEU A 70 21.15 -2.93 -5.96
N SER A 71 21.17 -1.77 -6.60
CA SER A 71 22.35 -1.26 -7.30
C SER A 71 23.53 -1.02 -6.37
N ARG A 72 24.74 -1.44 -6.77
CA ARG A 72 25.98 -1.18 -6.01
C ARG A 72 26.29 0.31 -5.84
N ASN A 73 25.75 1.15 -6.74
CA ASN A 73 25.91 2.60 -6.70
C ASN A 73 24.89 3.29 -5.79
N HIS A 74 23.97 2.54 -5.16
CA HIS A 74 23.02 3.10 -4.21
C HIS A 74 23.76 3.63 -2.97
N LYS A 75 23.44 4.86 -2.53
CA LYS A 75 24.11 5.53 -1.40
C LYS A 75 24.13 4.68 -0.12
N ASP A 76 23.06 3.94 0.13
CA ASP A 76 22.88 3.09 1.32
C ASP A 76 23.07 1.59 1.02
N TYR A 77 23.79 1.24 -0.06
CA TYR A 77 23.94 -0.14 -0.52
C TYR A 77 24.34 -1.12 0.59
N GLN A 78 25.40 -0.81 1.36
CA GLN A 78 25.91 -1.68 2.42
C GLN A 78 24.90 -1.87 3.55
N PHE A 79 24.18 -0.80 3.90
CA PHE A 79 23.14 -0.85 4.93
C PHE A 79 21.96 -1.72 4.50
N HIS A 80 21.44 -1.51 3.28
CA HIS A 80 20.35 -2.30 2.71
C HIS A 80 20.74 -3.78 2.57
N LEU A 81 21.96 -4.06 2.08
CA LEU A 81 22.46 -5.43 1.97
C LEU A 81 22.53 -6.12 3.33
N THR A 82 23.04 -5.41 4.36
CA THR A 82 23.10 -5.94 5.73
C THR A 82 21.70 -6.24 6.28
N LEU A 83 20.72 -5.36 6.05
CA LEU A 83 19.33 -5.61 6.45
C LEU A 83 18.75 -6.85 5.75
N ALA A 84 19.00 -6.99 4.45
CA ALA A 84 18.56 -8.15 3.70
C ALA A 84 19.18 -9.44 4.22
N GLN A 85 20.49 -9.44 4.50
CA GLN A 85 21.21 -10.60 5.06
C GLN A 85 20.63 -11.00 6.42
N ARG A 86 20.40 -10.03 7.31
CA ARG A 86 19.76 -10.28 8.62
C ARG A 86 18.33 -10.82 8.48
N SER A 87 17.59 -10.37 7.46
CA SER A 87 16.26 -10.90 7.15
C SER A 87 16.34 -12.37 6.75
N VAL A 88 17.31 -12.77 5.93
CA VAL A 88 17.55 -14.18 5.57
C VAL A 88 17.89 -15.02 6.80
N GLU A 89 18.83 -14.54 7.63
CA GLU A 89 19.31 -15.28 8.81
C GLU A 89 18.21 -15.55 9.84
N ARG A 90 17.28 -14.60 10.02
CA ARG A 90 16.28 -14.63 11.09
C ARG A 90 14.86 -14.92 10.60
N ALA A 91 14.66 -14.96 9.29
CA ALA A 91 13.33 -14.94 8.66
C ALA A 91 12.45 -13.77 9.16
N HIS A 92 13.06 -12.64 9.51
CA HIS A 92 12.33 -11.44 9.93
C HIS A 92 11.98 -10.58 8.71
N PRO A 93 10.78 -9.97 8.66
CA PRO A 93 10.45 -9.07 7.57
C PRO A 93 11.28 -7.78 7.65
N VAL A 94 11.41 -7.14 6.51
CA VAL A 94 12.00 -5.80 6.34
C VAL A 94 11.04 -4.96 5.51
N GLY A 95 11.00 -3.66 5.78
CA GLY A 95 10.28 -2.72 4.92
C GLY A 95 11.07 -2.54 3.63
N VAL A 96 10.42 -2.67 2.47
CA VAL A 96 11.06 -2.53 1.16
C VAL A 96 10.17 -1.69 0.25
N ARG A 97 10.76 -0.68 -0.40
CA ARG A 97 10.14 0.03 -1.52
C ARG A 97 10.82 -0.41 -2.80
N ILE A 98 10.04 -1.02 -3.70
CA ILE A 98 10.49 -1.51 -4.99
C ILE A 98 9.78 -0.70 -6.06
N ASP A 99 10.54 -0.11 -6.95
CA ASP A 99 9.97 0.70 -8.02
C ASP A 99 9.36 -0.15 -9.15
N SER A 100 8.74 0.51 -10.13
CA SER A 100 8.16 -0.16 -11.30
C SER A 100 9.18 -0.89 -12.19
N ALA A 101 10.47 -0.55 -12.10
CA ALA A 101 11.55 -1.25 -12.80
C ALA A 101 12.11 -2.44 -11.99
N GLY A 102 11.62 -2.64 -10.76
CA GLY A 102 12.09 -3.67 -9.86
C GLY A 102 13.34 -3.28 -9.08
N GLU A 103 13.72 -2.00 -9.07
CA GLU A 103 14.85 -1.50 -8.30
C GLU A 103 14.41 -1.14 -6.87
N ILE A 104 15.27 -1.45 -5.91
CA ILE A 104 15.05 -1.20 -4.48
C ILE A 104 15.58 0.20 -4.18
N GLY A 105 14.64 1.13 -3.95
CA GLY A 105 14.96 2.51 -3.57
C GLY A 105 15.10 2.70 -2.06
N GLU A 106 14.47 1.84 -1.25
CA GLU A 106 14.52 1.94 0.21
C GLU A 106 14.40 0.57 0.86
N MET A 107 15.20 0.33 1.90
CA MET A 107 14.96 -0.73 2.87
C MET A 107 14.99 -0.17 4.29
N ALA A 108 14.00 -0.55 5.08
CA ALA A 108 13.88 -0.16 6.47
C ALA A 108 13.81 -1.39 7.37
N ARG A 109 14.33 -1.23 8.59
CA ARG A 109 14.12 -2.22 9.64
C ARG A 109 12.63 -2.28 9.99
N ALA A 110 12.08 -3.47 10.06
CA ALA A 110 10.77 -3.70 10.67
C ALA A 110 10.94 -3.84 12.19
N ASP A 111 9.98 -3.32 12.93
CA ASP A 111 9.88 -3.51 14.37
C ASP A 111 8.74 -4.48 14.70
N ASN A 112 8.77 -5.03 15.90
CA ASN A 112 7.89 -6.11 16.30
C ASN A 112 7.39 -5.92 17.73
N ASP A 113 6.08 -5.83 17.87
CA ASP A 113 5.46 -5.55 19.16
C ASP A 113 4.01 -6.04 19.21
N TYR A 114 3.32 -5.75 20.31
CA TYR A 114 1.89 -5.90 20.47
C TYR A 114 1.20 -4.56 20.31
N VAL A 115 0.05 -4.54 19.62
CA VAL A 115 -0.84 -3.39 19.66
C VAL A 115 -1.45 -3.30 21.05
N LYS A 116 -1.24 -2.16 21.71
CA LYS A 116 -1.79 -1.85 23.04
C LYS A 116 -3.15 -1.17 22.95
N PHE A 117 -3.29 -0.24 22.00
CA PHE A 117 -4.47 0.58 21.85
C PHE A 117 -4.58 1.11 20.41
N LEU A 118 -5.82 1.25 19.93
CA LEU A 118 -6.16 1.80 18.63
C LEU A 118 -7.32 2.77 18.81
N ALA A 119 -7.21 4.00 18.32
CA ALA A 119 -8.28 4.98 18.41
C ALA A 119 -8.26 5.98 17.27
N GLU A 120 -9.44 6.45 16.89
CA GLU A 120 -9.60 7.60 16.01
C GLU A 120 -8.95 8.84 16.64
N GLU A 121 -8.09 9.52 15.89
CA GLU A 121 -7.60 10.84 16.25
C GLU A 121 -8.49 11.93 15.66
N ASN A 122 -8.79 11.79 14.38
CA ASN A 122 -9.62 12.70 13.61
C ASN A 122 -10.25 11.93 12.43
N GLN A 123 -10.93 12.64 11.51
CA GLN A 123 -11.62 12.00 10.39
C GLN A 123 -10.67 11.29 9.40
N ASP A 124 -9.39 11.60 9.41
CA ASP A 124 -8.40 11.15 8.42
C ASP A 124 -7.30 10.26 9.02
N THR A 125 -7.24 10.11 10.34
CA THR A 125 -6.12 9.42 11.01
C THR A 125 -6.57 8.57 12.19
N VAL A 126 -6.03 7.35 12.25
CA VAL A 126 -6.10 6.46 13.40
C VAL A 126 -4.76 6.46 14.13
N LYS A 127 -4.79 6.62 15.45
CA LYS A 127 -3.61 6.47 16.33
C LYS A 127 -3.46 5.03 16.77
N VAL A 128 -2.21 4.58 16.80
CA VAL A 128 -1.81 3.23 17.19
C VAL A 128 -0.73 3.33 18.27
N TRP A 129 -0.96 2.67 19.39
CA TRP A 129 0.03 2.53 20.46
C TRP A 129 0.56 1.11 20.49
N PHE A 130 1.87 0.98 20.47
CA PHE A 130 2.57 -0.28 20.69
C PHE A 130 3.07 -0.37 22.15
N GLN A 131 3.21 -1.57 22.70
CA GLN A 131 3.49 -1.74 24.13
C GLN A 131 4.89 -1.30 24.56
N GLY A 132 5.90 -1.56 23.73
CA GLY A 132 7.33 -1.34 24.02
C GLY A 132 7.97 -0.19 23.25
N HIS A 133 7.19 0.61 22.53
CA HIS A 133 7.71 1.75 21.76
C HIS A 133 7.27 3.07 22.37
N ASP A 134 8.22 4.01 22.44
CA ASP A 134 7.94 5.39 22.80
C ASP A 134 7.43 6.13 21.55
N GLY A 135 6.23 6.68 21.66
CA GLY A 135 5.58 7.41 20.57
C GLY A 135 4.21 6.84 20.21
N ILE A 136 3.48 7.62 19.42
CA ILE A 136 2.18 7.24 18.89
C ILE A 136 2.36 7.11 17.38
N ALA A 137 2.10 5.93 16.84
CA ALA A 137 2.12 5.74 15.41
C ALA A 137 0.77 6.15 14.82
N HIS A 138 0.79 6.58 13.57
CA HIS A 138 -0.40 7.11 12.89
C HIS A 138 -0.67 6.30 11.62
N LEU A 139 -1.92 6.00 11.34
CA LEU A 139 -2.37 5.37 10.11
C LEU A 139 -3.35 6.30 9.40
N GLU A 140 -2.98 6.75 8.21
CA GLU A 140 -3.83 7.63 7.40
C GLU A 140 -4.95 6.84 6.70
N ARG A 141 -6.19 7.33 6.76
CA ARG A 141 -7.34 6.69 6.10
C ARG A 141 -7.21 6.60 4.58
N GLN A 142 -6.52 7.55 3.97
CA GLN A 142 -6.22 7.55 2.54
C GLN A 142 -5.12 6.56 2.15
N HIS A 143 -4.50 5.87 3.11
CA HIS A 143 -3.45 4.90 2.82
C HIS A 143 -4.00 3.77 1.94
N PRO A 144 -3.34 3.39 0.82
CA PRO A 144 -3.90 2.41 -0.12
C PRO A 144 -4.13 1.01 0.47
N ARG A 145 -3.55 0.74 1.63
CA ARG A 145 -3.74 -0.50 2.39
C ARG A 145 -4.44 -0.31 3.74
N PHE A 146 -5.12 0.81 3.95
CA PHE A 146 -5.76 1.16 5.23
C PHE A 146 -6.54 -0.02 5.81
N ASP A 147 -7.54 -0.54 5.08
CA ASP A 147 -8.40 -1.63 5.56
C ASP A 147 -7.63 -2.89 5.96
N ASN A 148 -6.58 -3.24 5.20
CA ASN A 148 -5.77 -4.41 5.50
C ASN A 148 -4.91 -4.19 6.76
N ILE A 149 -4.30 -3.01 6.88
CA ILE A 149 -3.48 -2.67 8.03
C ILE A 149 -4.35 -2.57 9.28
N GLU A 150 -5.47 -1.87 9.20
CA GLU A 150 -6.42 -1.68 10.30
C GLU A 150 -6.96 -3.04 10.79
N ARG A 151 -7.38 -3.92 9.87
CA ARG A 151 -7.82 -5.28 10.21
C ARG A 151 -6.75 -6.04 10.99
N ASP A 152 -5.51 -6.00 10.52
CA ASP A 152 -4.41 -6.74 11.14
C ASP A 152 -4.01 -6.13 12.49
N LEU A 153 -4.07 -4.80 12.64
CA LEU A 153 -3.91 -4.13 13.94
C LEU A 153 -5.00 -4.55 14.94
N TYR A 154 -6.27 -4.55 14.52
CA TYR A 154 -7.38 -5.04 15.36
C TYR A 154 -7.22 -6.52 15.72
N ARG A 155 -6.75 -7.35 14.79
CA ARG A 155 -6.45 -8.76 15.06
C ARG A 155 -5.35 -8.90 16.11
N SER A 156 -4.25 -8.18 15.98
CA SER A 156 -3.17 -8.14 16.97
C SER A 156 -3.69 -7.75 18.36
N LEU A 157 -4.51 -6.70 18.44
CA LEU A 157 -5.09 -6.22 19.69
C LEU A 157 -6.03 -7.26 20.33
N LYS A 158 -6.93 -7.85 19.54
CA LYS A 158 -7.95 -8.80 20.02
C LYS A 158 -7.34 -10.15 20.42
N GLU A 159 -6.44 -10.67 19.58
CA GLU A 159 -5.82 -11.99 19.77
C GLU A 159 -4.54 -11.93 20.61
N LYS A 160 -4.11 -10.73 21.01
CA LYS A 160 -2.82 -10.50 21.69
C LYS A 160 -1.65 -11.10 20.91
N LYS A 161 -1.67 -10.96 19.58
CA LYS A 161 -0.61 -11.44 18.70
C LYS A 161 0.46 -10.38 18.48
N ARG A 162 1.71 -10.82 18.35
CA ARG A 162 2.79 -9.94 17.89
C ARG A 162 2.55 -9.56 16.44
N ILE A 163 2.89 -8.33 16.10
CA ILE A 163 2.77 -7.78 14.76
C ILE A 163 4.10 -7.14 14.38
N TRP A 164 4.59 -7.47 13.19
CA TRP A 164 5.63 -6.71 12.55
C TRP A 164 5.02 -5.46 11.92
N PHE A 165 5.72 -4.35 12.00
CA PHE A 165 5.30 -3.10 11.37
C PHE A 165 6.51 -2.33 10.87
N VAL A 166 6.27 -1.44 9.92
CA VAL A 166 7.23 -0.44 9.49
C VAL A 166 6.53 0.90 9.38
N TRP A 167 7.24 1.95 9.81
CA TRP A 167 6.75 3.32 9.72
C TRP A 167 7.71 4.21 8.94
N ARG A 168 7.15 5.30 8.42
CA ARG A 168 7.88 6.41 7.84
C ARG A 168 8.12 7.49 8.88
N LEU A 169 9.40 7.85 9.03
CA LEU A 169 9.84 8.96 9.86
C LEU A 169 9.73 10.31 9.12
N PRO A 170 9.62 11.44 9.84
CA PRO A 170 9.63 11.57 11.30
C PRO A 170 8.26 11.36 11.97
N GLY A 171 7.17 11.26 11.21
CA GLY A 171 5.80 11.27 11.75
C GLY A 171 5.28 9.95 12.33
N LEU A 172 6.10 8.89 12.38
CA LEU A 172 5.69 7.53 12.79
C LEU A 172 4.45 7.05 12.02
N MET A 173 4.39 7.36 10.72
CA MET A 173 3.28 6.96 9.86
C MET A 173 3.42 5.49 9.50
N LEU A 174 2.47 4.64 9.88
CA LEU A 174 2.46 3.23 9.52
C LEU A 174 2.27 3.05 8.02
N GLU A 175 3.20 2.34 7.41
CA GLU A 175 3.20 2.04 5.97
C GLU A 175 2.75 0.59 5.71
N ASP A 176 3.10 -0.33 6.63
CA ASP A 176 2.67 -1.71 6.53
C ASP A 176 2.76 -2.44 7.87
N VAL A 177 1.99 -3.52 7.97
CA VAL A 177 1.98 -4.44 9.11
C VAL A 177 1.85 -5.90 8.65
N MET A 178 2.35 -6.83 9.46
CA MET A 178 2.29 -8.27 9.20
C MET A 178 2.15 -9.02 10.53
N ILE A 179 1.03 -9.73 10.72
CA ILE A 179 0.80 -10.57 11.90
C ILE A 179 1.84 -11.69 11.96
N VAL A 180 2.37 -11.95 13.16
CA VAL A 180 3.15 -13.15 13.42
C VAL A 180 2.18 -14.32 13.54
N GLU A 181 2.25 -15.24 12.57
CA GLU A 181 1.50 -16.49 12.67
C GLU A 181 2.26 -17.48 13.55
N ASP A 182 1.53 -18.20 14.39
CA ASP A 182 2.09 -19.28 15.18
C ASP A 182 2.47 -20.43 14.23
N PRO A 183 3.56 -21.18 14.50
CA PRO A 183 3.82 -22.38 13.74
C PRO A 183 2.61 -23.31 13.90
N THR A 184 1.97 -23.64 12.79
CA THR A 184 0.89 -24.63 12.77
C THR A 184 1.45 -25.91 13.41
N PRO A 185 0.84 -26.47 14.47
CA PRO A 185 1.30 -27.73 15.01
C PRO A 185 1.22 -28.76 13.88
N ASN A 186 2.36 -29.38 13.56
CA ASN A 186 2.43 -30.46 12.58
C ASN A 186 1.39 -31.51 12.97
N THR A 187 0.38 -31.69 12.11
CA THR A 187 -0.66 -32.71 12.26
C THR A 187 -0.22 -34.01 11.62
#